data_AF-A0A928KAW2-F1
#
_entry.id   AF-A0A928KAW2-F1
#
_cell.length_a   1.000
_cell.length_b   1.000
_cell.length_c   1.000
_cell.angle_alpha   90.00
_cell.angle_beta   90.00
_cell.angle_gamma   90.00
#
_symmetry.space_group_name_H-M   'P 1'
#
loop_
_entity.id
_entity.type
_entity.pdbx_description
1 polymer ?
#
loop_
_entity_poly.entity_id
_entity_poly.type
_entity_poly.pdbx_seq_one_letter_code
_entity_poly.pdbx_strand_id
1 'polypeptide(L)'
;MRTELHYYDIYPKVFPAGKEVTITIKPLGYHAEFKNPDDIVLKIFGLDDGDPRNYPHRGNGYEVPFEFDGCIKFTHTFPREQQYYARIYDKNSNKELLELSVYALDEDLCGRYPLIGDLHMHTCCSDGRQSPAIVCANYRKHGYDFFAITDHHRYWPSLEAIDIYKDVPIEFNICPGEEVHMPKYGDDHINDIHIVNFGGKYSVNALVRDEYYRNDKERSFEGFSCPDTMSEEEFRAEIDEFAKTLDIPEGIEPFTYACCVWVFNHIKKAEGLGIFCHPYWLSNVHQVPENITDYMLKTHPFDAFEVLGGENYYEHNGFQTHKYYEIKAQGYNFPIVGSTDSHSSINNENAYVASTMVFSPANEREAIINSIKNYYSIAIDGISTEFRLVGDFRLARYATFLLQDYFPLHDDLCYEEGRAMKDYACGVEGAKETLEFISGRVRNQREKYFAF
;
A
#
# COMPACT_ATOMS: atom_id res chain seq x y z
N MET A 1 3.21 -2.58 19.36
CA MET A 1 3.82 -3.91 19.15
C MET A 1 3.51 -4.80 20.35
N ARG A 2 3.27 -6.10 20.13
CA ARG A 2 3.12 -7.11 21.20
C ARG A 2 4.44 -7.26 21.98
N THR A 3 4.37 -7.39 23.31
CA THR A 3 5.56 -7.55 24.18
C THR A 3 6.41 -8.75 23.75
N GLU A 4 5.77 -9.82 23.30
CA GLU A 4 6.43 -11.06 22.90
C GLU A 4 7.43 -10.85 21.76
N LEU A 5 7.14 -9.95 20.80
CA LEU A 5 8.03 -9.66 19.67
C LEU A 5 9.30 -8.88 20.06
N HIS A 6 9.29 -8.22 21.21
CA HIS A 6 10.51 -7.60 21.76
C HIS A 6 11.39 -8.61 22.50
N TYR A 7 10.81 -9.72 22.96
CA TYR A 7 11.49 -10.73 23.79
C TYR A 7 11.90 -11.95 22.98
N TYR A 8 11.19 -12.24 21.89
CA TYR A 8 11.39 -13.43 21.08
C TYR A 8 11.31 -13.10 19.59
N ASP A 9 12.13 -13.79 18.84
CA ASP A 9 12.23 -13.73 17.40
C ASP A 9 11.84 -15.10 16.82
N ILE A 10 10.71 -15.15 16.10
CA ILE A 10 10.21 -16.36 15.44
C ILE A 10 10.38 -16.25 13.93
N TYR A 11 11.01 -17.25 13.32
CA TYR A 11 11.26 -17.27 11.88
C TYR A 11 11.37 -18.69 11.30
N PRO A 12 10.95 -18.89 10.02
CA PRO A 12 10.23 -17.94 9.19
C PRO A 12 8.82 -17.66 9.76
N LYS A 13 8.30 -16.46 9.52
CA LYS A 13 6.95 -16.04 9.91
C LYS A 13 5.91 -16.47 8.88
N VAL A 14 6.32 -16.55 7.62
CA VAL A 14 5.45 -16.84 6.47
C VAL A 14 6.10 -17.93 5.61
N PHE A 15 5.31 -18.92 5.21
CA PHE A 15 5.77 -20.07 4.41
C PHE A 15 4.61 -20.73 3.65
N PRO A 16 4.88 -21.58 2.64
CA PRO A 16 3.82 -22.29 1.91
C PRO A 16 3.06 -23.30 2.76
N ALA A 17 1.74 -23.33 2.63
CA ALA A 17 0.87 -24.36 3.19
C ALA A 17 1.14 -25.72 2.53
N GLY A 18 0.90 -26.79 3.29
CA GLY A 18 1.08 -28.18 2.86
C GLY A 18 2.54 -28.63 2.70
N LYS A 19 3.53 -27.74 2.92
CA LYS A 19 4.96 -28.07 2.89
C LYS A 19 5.52 -28.16 4.30
N GLU A 20 6.52 -29.01 4.48
CA GLU A 20 7.29 -29.08 5.73
C GLU A 20 8.18 -27.85 5.86
N VAL A 21 8.18 -27.23 7.05
CA VAL A 21 8.99 -26.05 7.36
C VAL A 21 9.60 -26.19 8.75
N THR A 22 10.84 -25.75 8.90
CA THR A 22 11.51 -25.64 10.19
C THR A 22 11.40 -24.21 10.70
N ILE A 23 10.82 -24.06 11.90
CA ILE A 23 10.61 -22.78 12.57
C ILE A 23 11.55 -22.69 13.78
N THR A 24 12.19 -21.54 13.95
CA THR A 24 13.07 -21.21 15.06
C THR A 24 12.44 -20.12 15.92
N ILE A 25 12.40 -20.31 17.24
CA ILE A 25 12.06 -19.31 18.24
C ILE A 25 13.33 -18.99 19.03
N LYS A 26 13.82 -17.76 18.89
CA LYS A 26 15.05 -17.27 19.50
C LYS A 26 14.75 -16.22 20.57
N PRO A 27 15.23 -16.37 21.81
CA PRO A 27 15.14 -15.30 22.81
C PRO A 27 16.06 -14.12 22.44
N LEU A 28 15.59 -12.89 22.68
CA LEU A 28 16.28 -11.63 22.38
C LEU A 28 16.95 -10.99 23.61
N GLY A 29 17.05 -11.73 24.72
CA GLY A 29 17.77 -11.28 25.91
C GLY A 29 17.68 -12.29 27.05
N TYR A 30 18.52 -12.10 28.07
CA TYR A 30 18.65 -13.04 29.21
C TYR A 30 17.35 -13.21 30.01
N HIS A 31 16.45 -12.22 29.98
CA HIS A 31 15.16 -12.28 30.66
C HIS A 31 14.15 -13.18 29.94
N ALA A 32 14.36 -13.42 28.64
CA ALA A 32 13.52 -14.24 27.77
C ALA A 32 14.06 -15.67 27.59
N GLU A 33 15.26 -15.99 28.11
CA GLU A 33 15.90 -17.30 27.97
C GLU A 33 15.02 -18.46 28.48
N PHE A 34 15.00 -19.54 27.71
CA PHE A 34 14.37 -20.80 28.09
C PHE A 34 15.29 -21.57 29.06
N LYS A 35 15.09 -21.36 30.37
CA LYS A 35 16.00 -21.90 31.41
C LYS A 35 15.99 -23.42 31.52
N ASN A 36 14.80 -24.03 31.41
CA ASN A 36 14.60 -25.47 31.55
C ASN A 36 13.79 -25.98 30.35
N PRO A 37 14.42 -26.35 29.21
CA PRO A 37 13.71 -26.83 28.03
C PRO A 37 12.94 -28.14 28.27
N ASP A 38 13.37 -28.97 29.23
CA ASP A 38 12.68 -30.22 29.58
C ASP A 38 11.33 -30.01 30.30
N ASP A 39 11.13 -28.80 30.86
CA ASP A 39 9.93 -28.40 31.59
C ASP A 39 8.87 -27.74 30.70
N ILE A 40 9.13 -27.58 29.39
CA ILE A 40 8.21 -26.92 28.47
C ILE A 40 7.64 -27.87 27.41
N VAL A 41 6.45 -27.53 26.91
CA VAL A 41 5.79 -28.21 25.79
C VAL A 41 5.40 -27.18 24.75
N LEU A 42 5.72 -27.45 23.49
CA LEU A 42 5.29 -26.65 22.35
C LEU A 42 3.99 -27.22 21.76
N LYS A 43 3.00 -26.35 21.59
CA LYS A 43 1.71 -26.67 20.97
C LYS A 43 1.40 -25.74 19.81
N ILE A 44 0.92 -26.32 18.70
CA ILE A 44 0.48 -25.60 17.51
C ILE A 44 -1.04 -25.60 17.42
N PHE A 45 -1.64 -24.43 17.14
CA PHE A 45 -3.08 -24.25 16.98
C PHE A 45 -3.39 -23.46 15.71
N GLY A 46 -4.22 -24.01 14.81
CA GLY A 46 -4.75 -23.27 13.67
C GLY A 46 -5.89 -22.35 14.11
N LEU A 47 -5.81 -21.06 13.79
CA LEU A 47 -6.76 -20.06 14.29
C LEU A 47 -8.18 -20.29 13.76
N ASP A 48 -8.31 -20.77 12.52
CA ASP A 48 -9.61 -21.05 11.89
C ASP A 48 -10.18 -22.42 12.28
N ASP A 49 -9.36 -23.26 12.90
CA ASP A 49 -9.75 -24.62 13.20
C ASP A 49 -10.68 -24.68 14.43
N GLY A 50 -10.72 -23.61 15.24
CA GLY A 50 -11.52 -23.47 16.46
C GLY A 50 -10.77 -23.87 17.74
N ASP A 51 -11.27 -23.53 18.92
CA ASP A 51 -10.62 -23.95 20.18
C ASP A 51 -10.74 -25.49 20.35
N PRO A 52 -9.63 -26.25 20.47
CA PRO A 52 -9.68 -27.71 20.62
C PRO A 52 -10.46 -28.18 21.85
N ARG A 53 -10.62 -27.34 22.89
CA ARG A 53 -11.46 -27.65 24.06
C ARG A 53 -12.95 -27.69 23.71
N ASN A 54 -13.37 -26.83 22.79
CA ASN A 54 -14.77 -26.71 22.36
C ASN A 54 -15.06 -27.58 21.12
N TYR A 55 -14.04 -27.88 20.32
CA TYR A 55 -14.15 -28.65 19.08
C TYR A 55 -13.17 -29.85 19.04
N PRO A 56 -13.21 -30.77 20.03
CA PRO A 56 -12.16 -31.79 20.25
C PRO A 56 -12.03 -32.82 19.12
N HIS A 57 -13.05 -33.00 18.29
CA HIS A 57 -13.04 -33.93 17.17
C HIS A 57 -12.33 -33.38 15.92
N ARG A 58 -11.91 -32.12 15.93
CA ARG A 58 -11.18 -31.50 14.81
C ARG A 58 -9.69 -31.84 14.80
N GLY A 59 -9.15 -32.33 15.92
CA GLY A 59 -7.76 -32.75 16.04
C GLY A 59 -6.77 -31.61 15.80
N ASN A 60 -7.09 -30.38 16.19
CA ASN A 60 -6.44 -29.15 15.73
C ASN A 60 -5.55 -28.44 16.78
N GLY A 61 -5.12 -29.19 17.80
CA GLY A 61 -4.09 -28.79 18.75
C GLY A 61 -3.04 -29.90 18.83
N TYR A 62 -1.82 -29.60 18.39
CA TYR A 62 -0.77 -30.60 18.24
C TYR A 62 0.40 -30.29 19.16
N GLU A 63 0.83 -31.25 19.96
CA GLU A 63 2.15 -31.19 20.59
C GLU A 63 3.22 -31.51 19.54
N VAL A 64 4.21 -30.65 19.41
CA VAL A 64 5.27 -30.79 18.40
C VAL A 64 6.62 -30.93 19.10
N PRO A 65 7.40 -31.99 18.80
CA PRO A 65 8.75 -32.11 19.35
C PRO A 65 9.64 -30.99 18.80
N PHE A 66 10.61 -30.57 19.60
CA PHE A 66 11.55 -29.53 19.21
C PHE A 66 12.98 -29.90 19.64
N GLU A 67 13.94 -29.39 18.90
CA GLU A 67 15.36 -29.37 19.24
C GLU A 67 15.68 -28.09 20.02
N PHE A 68 16.69 -28.17 20.90
CA PHE A 68 17.09 -27.07 21.74
C PHE A 68 18.61 -26.84 21.72
N ASP A 69 19.01 -25.63 21.32
CA ASP A 69 20.40 -25.15 21.31
C ASP A 69 20.53 -23.72 21.87
N GLY A 70 19.63 -23.35 22.78
CA GLY A 70 19.38 -21.96 23.21
C GLY A 70 18.26 -21.29 22.43
N CYS A 71 17.89 -21.85 21.26
CA CYS A 71 16.63 -21.58 20.58
C CYS A 71 15.75 -22.82 20.61
N ILE A 72 14.43 -22.65 20.46
CA ILE A 72 13.51 -23.75 20.17
C ILE A 72 13.43 -23.90 18.66
N LYS A 73 13.71 -25.08 18.13
CA LYS A 73 13.62 -25.38 16.69
C LYS A 73 12.69 -26.55 16.46
N PHE A 74 11.67 -26.40 15.63
CA PHE A 74 10.72 -27.47 15.36
C PHE A 74 10.37 -27.52 13.89
N THR A 75 10.07 -28.72 13.40
CA THR A 75 9.69 -28.96 12.00
C THR A 75 8.26 -29.45 11.97
N HIS A 76 7.43 -28.82 11.13
CA HIS A 76 6.01 -29.13 11.03
C HIS A 76 5.46 -28.87 9.63
N THR A 77 4.38 -29.57 9.26
CA THR A 77 3.63 -29.32 8.03
C THR A 77 2.30 -28.68 8.38
N PHE A 78 2.10 -27.44 7.94
CA PHE A 78 0.89 -26.66 8.20
C PHE A 78 -0.11 -26.88 7.06
N PRO A 79 -1.25 -27.55 7.29
CA PRO A 79 -2.01 -28.15 6.20
C PRO A 79 -2.82 -27.17 5.32
N ARG A 80 -3.09 -25.95 5.80
CA ARG A 80 -3.97 -24.99 5.11
C ARG A 80 -3.48 -23.56 5.28
N GLU A 81 -3.84 -22.70 4.35
CA GLU A 81 -3.65 -21.26 4.50
C GLU A 81 -4.42 -20.73 5.72
N GLN A 82 -3.67 -20.28 6.73
CA GLN A 82 -4.18 -19.59 7.91
C GLN A 82 -3.03 -19.14 8.82
N GLN A 83 -3.38 -18.33 9.82
CA GLN A 83 -2.51 -18.07 10.97
C GLN A 83 -2.52 -19.27 11.92
N TYR A 84 -1.34 -19.57 12.46
CA TYR A 84 -1.13 -20.59 13.48
C TYR A 84 -0.46 -19.97 14.69
N TYR A 85 -0.96 -20.31 15.88
CA TYR A 85 -0.26 -20.01 17.13
C TYR A 85 0.75 -21.11 17.45
N ALA A 86 1.99 -20.69 17.71
CA ALA A 86 3.02 -21.48 18.37
C ALA A 86 3.05 -21.08 19.85
N ARG A 87 2.50 -21.95 20.71
CA ARG A 87 2.36 -21.70 22.14
C ARG A 87 3.27 -22.60 22.96
N ILE A 88 3.95 -22.01 23.93
CA ILE A 88 4.79 -22.72 24.88
C ILE A 88 4.05 -22.79 26.21
N TYR A 89 3.95 -23.99 26.76
CA TYR A 89 3.34 -24.27 28.06
C TYR A 89 4.37 -24.81 29.03
N ASP A 90 4.21 -24.49 30.31
CA ASP A 90 4.86 -25.22 31.40
C ASP A 90 4.22 -26.61 31.51
N LYS A 91 5.04 -27.65 31.43
CA LYS A 91 4.60 -29.05 31.39
C LYS A 91 3.89 -29.49 32.67
N ASN A 92 4.29 -28.93 33.82
CA ASN A 92 3.81 -29.36 35.13
C ASN A 92 2.48 -28.70 35.50
N SER A 93 2.36 -27.40 35.23
CA SER A 93 1.20 -26.58 35.57
C SER A 93 0.21 -26.40 34.41
N ASN A 94 0.61 -26.75 33.18
CA ASN A 94 -0.13 -26.49 31.94
C ASN A 94 -0.46 -24.99 31.76
N LYS A 95 0.35 -24.11 32.36
CA LYS A 95 0.22 -22.66 32.22
C LYS A 95 0.89 -22.22 30.90
N GLU A 96 0.21 -21.37 30.15
CA GLU A 96 0.79 -20.71 28.96
C GLU A 96 1.91 -19.74 29.37
N LEU A 97 3.06 -19.88 28.73
CA LEU A 97 4.26 -19.08 28.98
C LEU A 97 4.53 -18.08 27.85
N LEU A 98 4.22 -18.46 26.62
CA LEU A 98 4.47 -17.67 25.42
C LEU A 98 3.48 -18.06 24.33
N GLU A 99 3.00 -17.07 23.58
CA GLU A 99 2.26 -17.25 22.33
C GLU A 99 2.92 -16.40 21.25
N LEU A 100 3.25 -17.03 20.13
CA LEU A 100 3.77 -16.39 18.92
C LEU A 100 2.95 -16.85 17.71
N SER A 101 2.96 -16.07 16.64
CA SER A 101 2.21 -16.36 15.43
C SER A 101 3.12 -16.66 14.24
N VAL A 102 2.66 -17.57 13.38
CA VAL A 102 3.17 -17.78 12.02
C VAL A 102 2.00 -17.93 11.04
N TYR A 103 2.24 -17.81 9.74
CA TYR A 103 1.21 -17.87 8.71
C TYR A 103 1.61 -18.79 7.57
N ALA A 104 0.75 -19.76 7.25
CA ALA A 104 0.90 -20.59 6.05
C ALA A 104 0.12 -19.96 4.89
N LEU A 105 0.68 -19.91 3.69
CA LEU A 105 0.08 -19.32 2.48
C LEU A 105 -0.18 -20.36 1.39
N ASP A 106 -1.27 -20.21 0.66
CA ASP A 106 -1.47 -20.94 -0.59
C ASP A 106 -0.53 -20.42 -1.69
N GLU A 107 -0.35 -21.22 -2.74
CA GLU A 107 0.71 -21.08 -3.75
C GLU A 107 0.73 -19.74 -4.49
N ASP A 108 -0.44 -19.12 -4.73
CA ASP A 108 -0.56 -17.88 -5.50
C ASP A 108 -0.05 -16.63 -4.76
N LEU A 109 -0.03 -16.66 -3.43
CA LEU A 109 0.57 -15.63 -2.57
C LEU A 109 2.02 -15.92 -2.20
N CYS A 110 2.50 -17.16 -2.38
CA CYS A 110 3.92 -17.47 -2.20
C CYS A 110 4.75 -16.71 -3.24
N GLY A 111 5.88 -16.12 -2.84
CA GLY A 111 6.68 -15.28 -3.73
C GLY A 111 6.18 -13.83 -3.83
N ARG A 112 5.10 -13.47 -3.14
CA ARG A 112 4.60 -12.09 -3.05
C ARG A 112 4.87 -11.54 -1.65
N TYR A 113 5.64 -10.48 -1.59
CA TYR A 113 5.97 -9.80 -0.35
C TYR A 113 4.95 -8.68 -0.09
N PRO A 114 4.53 -8.48 1.17
CA PRO A 114 3.69 -7.36 1.53
C PRO A 114 4.51 -6.08 1.55
N LEU A 115 4.02 -5.06 0.84
CA LEU A 115 4.61 -3.73 0.77
C LEU A 115 3.55 -2.71 1.16
N ILE A 116 3.85 -1.81 2.10
CA ILE A 116 2.94 -0.69 2.44
C ILE A 116 3.29 0.51 1.58
N GLY A 117 2.31 1.09 0.91
CA GLY A 117 2.49 2.25 0.07
C GLY A 117 1.38 3.27 0.18
N ASP A 118 1.68 4.48 -0.28
CA ASP A 118 0.71 5.56 -0.46
C ASP A 118 0.82 6.10 -1.89
N LEU A 119 -0.33 6.25 -2.54
CA LEU A 119 -0.41 6.52 -3.97
C LEU A 119 -0.92 7.93 -4.23
N HIS A 120 -1.31 8.69 -3.21
CA HIS A 120 -1.90 10.03 -3.35
C HIS A 120 -1.46 10.95 -2.21
N MET A 121 -0.61 11.93 -2.51
CA MET A 121 -0.20 12.99 -1.57
C MET A 121 0.47 14.18 -2.26
N HIS A 122 0.60 15.26 -1.50
CA HIS A 122 1.02 16.57 -2.00
C HIS A 122 2.23 17.14 -1.26
N THR A 123 2.95 18.00 -1.96
CA THR A 123 4.15 18.70 -1.48
C THR A 123 3.95 20.21 -1.60
N CYS A 124 4.92 21.00 -1.12
CA CYS A 124 4.92 22.46 -1.35
C CYS A 124 5.04 22.85 -2.83
N CYS A 125 5.21 21.88 -3.72
CA CYS A 125 5.17 22.08 -5.15
C CYS A 125 3.74 22.13 -5.69
N SER A 126 2.68 21.88 -4.93
CA SER A 126 1.31 22.29 -5.25
C SER A 126 0.73 23.11 -4.09
N ASP A 127 -0.07 22.51 -3.22
CA ASP A 127 -0.72 23.12 -2.05
C ASP A 127 -0.39 22.40 -0.73
N GLY A 128 0.50 21.41 -0.78
CA GLY A 128 1.11 20.80 0.41
C GLY A 128 2.16 21.70 1.08
N ARG A 129 2.80 21.18 2.14
CA ARG A 129 3.67 21.98 3.03
C ARG A 129 5.17 21.69 2.98
N GLN A 130 5.57 20.44 2.79
CA GLN A 130 6.99 20.07 2.80
C GLN A 130 7.50 19.83 1.38
N SER A 131 8.81 19.99 1.16
CA SER A 131 9.43 19.72 -0.13
C SER A 131 9.41 18.22 -0.46
N PRO A 132 9.46 17.84 -1.75
CA PRO A 132 9.43 16.46 -2.22
C PRO A 132 10.29 15.49 -1.41
N ALA A 133 11.59 15.77 -1.27
CA ALA A 133 12.50 14.88 -0.54
C ALA A 133 12.18 14.74 0.95
N ILE A 134 11.67 15.81 1.59
CA ILE A 134 11.28 15.76 3.00
C ILE A 134 10.03 14.90 3.19
N VAL A 135 9.08 14.97 2.25
CA VAL A 135 7.92 14.07 2.26
C VAL A 135 8.38 12.62 2.10
N CYS A 136 9.26 12.30 1.13
CA CYS A 136 9.82 10.94 0.96
C CYS A 136 10.38 10.40 2.28
N ALA A 137 11.26 11.18 2.92
CA ALA A 137 11.95 10.77 4.13
C ALA A 137 11.00 10.57 5.32
N ASN A 138 9.97 11.43 5.44
CA ASN A 138 8.97 11.29 6.48
C ASN A 138 8.10 10.04 6.24
N TYR A 139 7.64 9.79 5.02
CA TYR A 139 6.85 8.58 4.72
C TYR A 139 7.69 7.32 4.93
N ARG A 140 8.95 7.29 4.50
CA ARG A 140 9.83 6.16 4.81
C ARG A 140 9.96 5.95 6.33
N LYS A 141 10.11 7.03 7.09
CA LYS A 141 10.17 6.97 8.56
C LYS A 141 8.89 6.37 9.18
N HIS A 142 7.77 6.44 8.48
CA HIS A 142 6.47 5.89 8.88
C HIS A 142 6.21 4.47 8.37
N GLY A 143 7.22 3.76 7.86
CA GLY A 143 7.12 2.34 7.49
C GLY A 143 6.70 2.08 6.04
N TYR A 144 6.60 3.13 5.21
CA TYR A 144 6.24 2.95 3.80
C TYR A 144 7.41 2.37 3.00
N ASP A 145 7.08 1.44 2.09
CA ASP A 145 7.98 0.74 1.17
C ASP A 145 8.02 1.37 -0.20
N PHE A 146 6.91 1.97 -0.64
CA PHE A 146 6.82 2.69 -1.90
C PHE A 146 5.85 3.85 -1.79
N PHE A 147 5.99 4.84 -2.67
CA PHE A 147 4.98 5.88 -2.79
C PHE A 147 5.11 6.64 -4.12
N ALA A 148 4.16 7.54 -4.38
CA ALA A 148 4.31 8.58 -5.39
C ALA A 148 3.90 9.94 -4.81
N ILE A 149 4.63 10.98 -5.21
CA ILE A 149 4.16 12.36 -5.06
C ILE A 149 3.22 12.64 -6.22
N THR A 150 2.04 13.18 -5.92
CA THR A 150 0.97 13.38 -6.89
C THR A 150 0.46 14.81 -6.84
N ASP A 151 1.37 15.78 -6.82
CA ASP A 151 1.02 17.20 -6.78
C ASP A 151 0.01 17.60 -7.87
N HIS A 152 -0.97 18.44 -7.52
CA HIS A 152 -1.96 18.97 -8.45
C HIS A 152 -1.31 19.60 -9.69
N HIS A 153 -1.75 19.18 -10.87
CA HIS A 153 -1.28 19.65 -12.19
C HIS A 153 0.21 19.38 -12.50
N ARG A 154 0.96 18.72 -11.60
CA ARG A 154 2.44 18.75 -11.64
C ARG A 154 3.04 17.37 -11.46
N TYR A 155 3.73 16.91 -12.50
CA TYR A 155 4.46 15.64 -12.53
C TYR A 155 5.91 15.74 -12.05
N TRP A 156 6.58 16.85 -12.36
CA TRP A 156 8.00 17.08 -12.06
C TRP A 156 8.40 16.95 -10.58
N PRO A 157 7.55 17.22 -9.56
CA PRO A 157 7.96 17.07 -8.17
C PRO A 157 8.30 15.62 -7.79
N SER A 158 7.59 14.65 -8.39
CA SER A 158 7.91 13.24 -8.23
C SER A 158 9.27 12.89 -8.85
N LEU A 159 9.58 13.46 -10.02
CA LEU A 159 10.88 13.29 -10.69
C LEU A 159 12.03 13.92 -9.89
N GLU A 160 11.80 15.08 -9.28
CA GLU A 160 12.78 15.73 -8.41
C GLU A 160 13.10 14.85 -7.19
N ALA A 161 12.09 14.29 -6.54
CA ALA A 161 12.29 13.36 -5.43
C ALA A 161 13.10 12.11 -5.85
N ILE A 162 12.79 11.53 -7.01
CA ILE A 162 13.56 10.40 -7.56
C ILE A 162 15.02 10.82 -7.78
N ASP A 163 15.25 11.98 -8.41
CA ASP A 163 16.59 12.45 -8.74
C ASP A 163 17.45 12.71 -7.49
N ILE A 164 16.86 13.24 -6.42
CA ILE A 164 17.54 13.50 -5.15
C ILE A 164 18.09 12.20 -4.54
N TYR A 165 17.34 11.10 -4.60
CA TYR A 165 17.74 9.85 -3.94
C TYR A 165 18.39 8.81 -4.86
N LYS A 166 18.51 9.06 -6.17
CA LYS A 166 19.02 8.08 -7.15
C LYS A 166 20.43 7.54 -6.87
N ASP A 167 21.28 8.35 -6.23
CA ASP A 167 22.70 8.06 -6.02
C ASP A 167 23.02 7.57 -4.59
N VAL A 168 21.98 7.22 -3.81
CA VAL A 168 22.12 6.63 -2.47
C VAL A 168 21.30 5.34 -2.35
N PRO A 169 21.80 4.34 -1.62
CA PRO A 169 21.12 3.06 -1.51
C PRO A 169 20.00 3.15 -0.47
N ILE A 170 18.76 3.30 -0.95
CA ILE A 170 17.54 3.25 -0.13
C ILE A 170 16.70 2.03 -0.49
N GLU A 171 16.03 1.43 0.50
CA GLU A 171 15.07 0.34 0.32
C GLU A 171 13.62 0.86 0.20
N PHE A 172 13.46 2.04 -0.40
CA PHE A 172 12.19 2.75 -0.58
C PHE A 172 11.98 3.09 -2.06
N ASN A 173 10.89 2.61 -2.65
CA ASN A 173 10.60 2.77 -4.08
C ASN A 173 9.78 4.04 -4.35
N ILE A 174 10.45 5.06 -4.88
CA ILE A 174 9.83 6.34 -5.26
C ILE A 174 9.36 6.23 -6.71
N CYS A 175 8.04 6.22 -6.92
CA CYS A 175 7.44 6.16 -8.25
C CYS A 175 7.17 7.58 -8.78
N PRO A 176 7.23 7.77 -10.12
CA PRO A 176 6.71 8.99 -10.71
C PRO A 176 5.20 9.10 -10.48
N GLY A 177 4.66 10.31 -10.41
CA GLY A 177 3.25 10.53 -10.19
C GLY A 177 2.81 11.98 -10.39
N GLU A 178 1.50 12.14 -10.51
CA GLU A 178 0.79 13.43 -10.55
C GLU A 178 -0.69 13.18 -10.21
N GLU A 179 -1.35 14.21 -9.69
CA GLU A 179 -2.80 14.29 -9.74
C GLU A 179 -3.19 15.11 -10.96
N VAL A 180 -4.03 14.50 -11.80
CA VAL A 180 -4.38 14.99 -13.12
C VAL A 180 -5.57 15.92 -13.01
N HIS A 181 -5.37 17.17 -13.39
CA HIS A 181 -6.40 18.17 -13.51
C HIS A 181 -6.36 18.77 -14.91
N MET A 182 -7.40 18.50 -15.68
CA MET A 182 -7.54 19.06 -17.02
C MET A 182 -8.00 20.52 -16.95
N PRO A 183 -7.60 21.38 -17.92
CA PRO A 183 -7.98 22.79 -17.92
C PRO A 183 -9.51 22.99 -17.85
N LYS A 184 -9.93 23.96 -17.03
CA LYS A 184 -11.34 24.36 -16.91
C LYS A 184 -11.64 25.46 -17.92
N TYR A 185 -12.70 25.32 -18.72
CA TYR A 185 -13.10 26.36 -19.69
C TYR A 185 -14.61 26.55 -19.77
N GLY A 186 -15.11 27.72 -19.39
CA GLY A 186 -16.55 28.01 -19.40
C GLY A 186 -17.36 27.06 -18.52
N ASP A 187 -18.69 27.12 -18.64
CA ASP A 187 -19.60 26.31 -17.82
C ASP A 187 -19.83 24.89 -18.39
N ASP A 188 -19.59 24.69 -19.69
CA ASP A 188 -19.90 23.43 -20.41
C ASP A 188 -18.70 22.45 -20.53
N HIS A 189 -17.47 22.90 -20.24
CA HIS A 189 -16.23 22.10 -20.37
C HIS A 189 -15.47 22.03 -19.04
N ILE A 190 -16.16 21.56 -18.00
CA ILE A 190 -15.60 21.37 -16.65
C ILE A 190 -15.39 19.87 -16.37
N ASN A 191 -14.17 19.51 -16.02
CA ASN A 191 -13.89 18.25 -15.32
C ASN A 191 -13.31 18.58 -13.95
N ASP A 192 -14.09 18.33 -12.90
CA ASP A 192 -13.69 18.50 -11.50
C ASP A 192 -13.41 17.15 -10.84
N ILE A 193 -13.37 16.05 -11.61
CA ILE A 193 -13.06 14.72 -11.07
C ILE A 193 -11.56 14.57 -10.94
N HIS A 194 -11.13 14.27 -9.72
CA HIS A 194 -9.74 14.03 -9.35
C HIS A 194 -9.30 12.64 -9.81
N ILE A 195 -8.17 12.57 -10.50
CA ILE A 195 -7.61 11.33 -11.05
C ILE A 195 -6.12 11.29 -10.77
N VAL A 196 -5.65 10.24 -10.11
CA VAL A 196 -4.21 10.04 -9.92
C VAL A 196 -3.62 9.18 -11.04
N ASN A 197 -2.48 9.62 -11.56
CA ASN A 197 -1.59 8.86 -12.42
C ASN A 197 -0.43 8.33 -11.57
N PHE A 198 -0.59 7.15 -10.98
CA PHE A 198 0.46 6.54 -10.17
C PHE A 198 1.44 5.76 -11.06
N GLY A 199 2.72 6.09 -10.97
CA GLY A 199 3.79 5.38 -11.65
C GLY A 199 3.79 5.55 -13.17
N GLY A 200 2.97 6.41 -13.78
CA GLY A 200 3.03 6.64 -15.23
C GLY A 200 4.39 7.17 -15.68
N LYS A 201 4.84 6.80 -16.88
CA LYS A 201 6.13 7.23 -17.46
C LYS A 201 6.08 8.61 -18.11
N TYR A 202 4.91 9.21 -18.26
CA TYR A 202 4.77 10.59 -18.72
C TYR A 202 3.59 11.28 -18.06
N SER A 203 3.64 12.62 -18.08
CA SER A 203 2.60 13.49 -17.54
C SER A 203 1.43 13.62 -18.51
N VAL A 204 0.23 13.29 -18.03
CA VAL A 204 -1.04 13.56 -18.72
C VAL A 204 -1.38 15.04 -18.64
N ASN A 205 -1.08 15.72 -17.52
CA ASN A 205 -1.23 17.18 -17.41
C ASN A 205 -0.44 17.90 -18.50
N ALA A 206 0.80 17.46 -18.79
CA ALA A 206 1.64 18.09 -19.82
C ALA A 206 1.17 17.87 -21.27
N LEU A 207 0.15 17.03 -21.51
CA LEU A 207 -0.42 16.84 -22.85
C LEU A 207 -1.23 18.05 -23.31
N VAL A 208 -1.75 18.86 -22.39
CA VAL A 208 -2.53 20.06 -22.71
C VAL A 208 -1.78 21.28 -22.17
N ARG A 209 -1.65 22.32 -22.99
CA ARG A 209 -0.98 23.55 -22.58
C ARG A 209 -1.89 24.38 -21.69
N ASP A 210 -1.48 24.59 -20.44
CA ASP A 210 -2.17 25.44 -19.46
C ASP A 210 -1.18 26.38 -18.71
N GLU A 211 -1.64 27.04 -17.64
CA GLU A 211 -0.79 27.92 -16.82
C GLU A 211 0.23 27.18 -15.93
N TYR A 212 0.05 25.88 -15.72
CA TYR A 212 0.93 25.03 -14.91
C TYR A 212 2.01 24.34 -15.75
N TYR A 213 1.86 24.33 -17.08
CA TYR A 213 2.85 23.80 -18.01
C TYR A 213 4.21 24.49 -17.84
N ARG A 214 5.23 23.69 -17.53
CA ARG A 214 6.58 24.20 -17.25
C ARG A 214 7.49 24.12 -18.47
N ASN A 215 7.82 22.91 -18.93
CA ASN A 215 8.69 22.67 -20.09
C ASN A 215 8.64 21.21 -20.55
N ASP A 216 9.19 20.94 -21.75
CA ASP A 216 9.23 19.61 -22.35
C ASP A 216 10.22 18.62 -21.72
N LYS A 217 11.12 19.06 -20.84
CA LYS A 217 12.14 18.17 -20.25
C LYS A 217 11.64 17.44 -19.02
N GLU A 218 10.59 17.94 -18.37
CA GLU A 218 10.11 17.47 -17.07
C GLU A 218 8.76 16.75 -17.16
N ARG A 219 8.39 16.30 -18.37
CA ARG A 219 7.10 15.64 -18.68
C ARG A 219 7.19 14.12 -18.87
N SER A 220 8.38 13.54 -18.72
CA SER A 220 8.63 12.10 -18.95
C SER A 220 9.66 11.55 -17.97
N PHE A 221 9.41 10.35 -17.46
CA PHE A 221 10.33 9.56 -16.67
C PHE A 221 11.29 8.79 -17.58
N GLU A 222 12.59 8.79 -17.25
CA GLU A 222 13.65 8.04 -17.96
C GLU A 222 13.71 8.27 -19.49
N GLY A 223 13.30 9.46 -19.95
CA GLY A 223 13.29 9.79 -21.39
C GLY A 223 12.25 9.01 -22.20
N PHE A 224 11.23 8.45 -21.54
CA PHE A 224 10.12 7.79 -22.22
C PHE A 224 9.40 8.75 -23.18
N SER A 225 8.93 8.23 -24.31
CA SER A 225 8.26 9.05 -25.32
C SER A 225 6.95 9.59 -24.78
N CYS A 226 6.86 10.91 -24.63
CA CYS A 226 5.62 11.62 -24.31
C CYS A 226 5.03 12.22 -25.61
N PRO A 227 3.71 12.08 -25.86
CA PRO A 227 3.05 12.73 -27.00
C PRO A 227 3.24 14.25 -27.00
N ASP A 228 3.11 14.91 -28.16
CA ASP A 228 3.21 16.37 -28.24
C ASP A 228 2.13 17.07 -27.41
N THR A 229 2.45 18.26 -26.88
CA THR A 229 1.46 19.09 -26.17
C THR A 229 0.51 19.76 -27.15
N MET A 230 -0.79 19.61 -26.93
CA MET A 230 -1.85 20.29 -27.67
C MET A 230 -2.32 21.56 -26.95
N SER A 231 -2.99 22.45 -27.68
CA SER A 231 -3.70 23.60 -27.10
C SER A 231 -4.98 23.18 -26.38
N GLU A 232 -5.49 24.03 -25.48
CA GLU A 232 -6.78 23.81 -24.82
C GLU A 232 -7.94 23.70 -25.82
N GLU A 233 -7.88 24.43 -26.94
CA GLU A 233 -8.89 24.40 -28.00
C GLU A 233 -8.90 23.05 -28.73
N GLU A 234 -7.72 22.51 -29.05
CA GLU A 234 -7.56 21.18 -29.66
C GLU A 234 -8.03 20.07 -28.71
N PHE A 235 -7.63 20.15 -27.44
CA PHE A 235 -8.06 19.21 -26.40
C PHE A 235 -9.59 19.15 -26.28
N ARG A 236 -10.25 20.31 -26.21
CA ARG A 236 -11.71 20.38 -26.12
C ARG A 236 -12.39 19.76 -27.34
N ALA A 237 -11.93 20.10 -28.53
CA ALA A 237 -12.46 19.52 -29.77
C ALA A 237 -12.27 17.99 -29.80
N GLU A 238 -11.13 17.49 -29.33
CA GLU A 238 -10.86 16.04 -29.22
C GLU A 238 -11.83 15.36 -28.25
N ILE A 239 -12.06 15.92 -27.06
CA ILE A 239 -13.00 15.36 -26.08
C ILE A 239 -14.44 15.42 -26.58
N ASP A 240 -14.87 16.53 -27.19
CA ASP A 240 -16.23 16.67 -27.73
C ASP A 240 -16.51 15.65 -28.85
N GLU A 241 -15.54 15.38 -29.73
CA GLU A 241 -15.67 14.32 -30.74
C GLU A 241 -15.59 12.92 -30.10
N PHE A 242 -14.71 12.72 -29.10
CA PHE A 242 -14.59 11.43 -28.41
C PHE A 242 -15.87 11.08 -27.65
N ALA A 243 -16.51 12.04 -26.99
CA ALA A 243 -17.77 11.88 -26.27
C ALA A 243 -18.88 11.29 -27.16
N LYS A 244 -18.94 11.68 -28.44
CA LYS A 244 -19.93 11.15 -29.41
C LYS A 244 -19.73 9.67 -29.74
N THR A 245 -18.55 9.12 -29.41
CA THR A 245 -18.22 7.70 -29.64
C THR A 245 -18.55 6.80 -28.45
N LEU A 246 -18.86 7.41 -27.30
CA LEU A 246 -19.15 6.70 -26.05
C LEU A 246 -20.67 6.56 -25.86
N ASP A 247 -21.09 5.44 -25.27
CA ASP A 247 -22.49 5.20 -24.92
C ASP A 247 -22.80 5.87 -23.58
N ILE A 248 -23.01 7.19 -23.59
CA ILE A 248 -23.24 8.00 -22.39
C ILE A 248 -24.75 8.17 -22.16
N PRO A 249 -25.32 7.68 -21.05
CA PRO A 249 -26.74 7.80 -20.78
C PRO A 249 -27.15 9.23 -20.39
N GLU A 250 -28.45 9.52 -20.51
CA GLU A 250 -29.03 10.79 -20.04
C GLU A 250 -28.74 11.02 -18.55
N GLY A 251 -28.38 12.26 -18.21
CA GLY A 251 -28.04 12.66 -16.85
C GLY A 251 -26.55 12.52 -16.51
N ILE A 252 -25.71 12.01 -17.41
CA ILE A 252 -24.26 12.06 -17.28
C ILE A 252 -23.70 13.14 -18.20
N GLU A 253 -22.85 14.01 -17.67
CA GLU A 253 -22.18 15.09 -18.38
C GLU A 253 -21.20 14.51 -19.42
N PRO A 254 -21.49 14.63 -20.74
CA PRO A 254 -20.73 13.91 -21.76
C PRO A 254 -19.26 14.29 -21.80
N PHE A 255 -18.97 15.60 -21.68
CA PHE A 255 -17.59 16.10 -21.66
C PHE A 255 -16.82 15.57 -20.45
N THR A 256 -17.38 15.68 -19.24
CA THR A 256 -16.74 15.24 -18.00
C THR A 256 -16.39 13.76 -18.06
N TYR A 257 -17.34 12.89 -18.43
CA TYR A 257 -17.07 11.45 -18.54
C TYR A 257 -16.05 11.13 -19.64
N ALA A 258 -16.19 11.70 -20.83
CA ALA A 258 -15.25 11.47 -21.93
C ALA A 258 -13.83 11.95 -21.58
N CYS A 259 -13.70 13.06 -20.86
CA CYS A 259 -12.45 13.58 -20.32
C CYS A 259 -11.81 12.58 -19.34
N CYS A 260 -12.55 12.05 -18.38
CA CYS A 260 -12.05 11.01 -17.48
C CYS A 260 -11.55 9.78 -18.24
N VAL A 261 -12.35 9.25 -19.18
CA VAL A 261 -11.95 8.09 -20.01
C VAL A 261 -10.69 8.41 -20.83
N TRP A 262 -10.58 9.61 -21.38
CA TRP A 262 -9.40 10.07 -22.11
C TRP A 262 -8.15 10.11 -21.21
N VAL A 263 -8.28 10.66 -20.00
CA VAL A 263 -7.20 10.69 -19.00
C VAL A 263 -6.75 9.27 -18.66
N PHE A 264 -7.67 8.36 -18.29
CA PHE A 264 -7.32 6.98 -17.96
C PHE A 264 -6.66 6.23 -19.13
N ASN A 265 -7.13 6.46 -20.36
CA ASN A 265 -6.50 5.90 -21.55
C ASN A 265 -5.06 6.38 -21.74
N HIS A 266 -4.76 7.65 -21.44
CA HIS A 266 -3.39 8.15 -21.48
C HIS A 266 -2.53 7.67 -20.32
N ILE A 267 -3.08 7.53 -19.11
CA ILE A 267 -2.36 6.90 -17.99
C ILE A 267 -1.95 5.47 -18.36
N LYS A 268 -2.84 4.71 -19.00
CA LYS A 268 -2.54 3.37 -19.51
C LYS A 268 -1.45 3.37 -20.57
N LYS A 269 -1.47 4.31 -21.52
CA LYS A 269 -0.40 4.48 -22.53
C LYS A 269 0.94 4.90 -21.91
N ALA A 270 0.89 5.64 -20.79
CA ALA A 270 2.05 5.96 -19.97
C ALA A 270 2.54 4.79 -19.12
N GLU A 271 1.92 3.60 -19.21
CA GLU A 271 2.22 2.44 -18.36
C GLU A 271 2.06 2.74 -16.86
N GLY A 272 1.11 3.60 -16.51
CA GLY A 272 0.73 3.94 -15.15
C GLY A 272 -0.47 3.13 -14.63
N LEU A 273 -0.81 3.42 -13.38
CA LEU A 273 -2.05 3.01 -12.71
C LEU A 273 -2.97 4.22 -12.60
N GLY A 274 -4.08 4.20 -13.32
CA GLY A 274 -5.10 5.24 -13.24
C GLY A 274 -6.03 5.00 -12.07
N ILE A 275 -6.07 5.93 -11.11
CA ILE A 275 -6.87 5.80 -9.88
C ILE A 275 -8.03 6.80 -9.93
N PHE A 276 -9.26 6.31 -9.71
CA PHE A 276 -10.42 7.18 -9.53
C PHE A 276 -10.51 7.59 -8.06
N CYS A 277 -10.33 8.89 -7.80
CA CYS A 277 -10.14 9.43 -6.46
C CYS A 277 -11.39 10.05 -5.85
N HIS A 278 -11.42 9.95 -4.53
CA HIS A 278 -12.39 10.39 -3.55
C HIS A 278 -13.70 11.10 -4.02
N PRO A 279 -14.69 10.36 -4.56
CA PRO A 279 -15.95 10.95 -5.03
C PRO A 279 -16.80 11.57 -3.92
N TYR A 280 -16.62 11.13 -2.67
CA TYR A 280 -17.38 11.59 -1.51
C TYR A 280 -16.65 12.65 -0.68
N TRP A 281 -15.54 13.20 -1.19
CA TRP A 281 -14.94 14.38 -0.59
C TRP A 281 -15.95 15.54 -0.54
N LEU A 282 -16.15 16.08 0.66
CA LEU A 282 -17.01 17.22 0.94
C LEU A 282 -16.23 18.52 0.71
N SER A 283 -16.44 19.10 -0.48
CA SER A 283 -16.10 20.48 -0.78
C SER A 283 -17.32 21.37 -0.45
N ASN A 284 -17.98 21.95 -1.45
CA ASN A 284 -19.29 22.59 -1.27
C ASN A 284 -20.44 21.54 -1.14
N VAL A 285 -20.31 20.45 -1.89
CA VAL A 285 -21.12 19.23 -1.88
C VAL A 285 -20.17 18.03 -2.08
N HIS A 286 -20.67 16.81 -2.24
CA HIS A 286 -19.82 15.70 -2.69
C HIS A 286 -19.13 16.05 -4.01
N GLN A 287 -17.84 15.75 -4.10
CA GLN A 287 -16.99 16.10 -5.23
C GLN A 287 -17.53 15.57 -6.56
N VAL A 288 -18.07 14.34 -6.54
CA VAL A 288 -18.64 13.70 -7.73
C VAL A 288 -20.12 13.39 -7.51
N PRO A 289 -21.02 13.83 -8.42
CA PRO A 289 -22.43 13.45 -8.38
C PRO A 289 -22.64 11.93 -8.32
N GLU A 290 -23.60 11.48 -7.52
CA GLU A 290 -23.83 10.06 -7.23
C GLU A 290 -24.06 9.21 -8.50
N ASN A 291 -24.79 9.74 -9.47
CA ASN A 291 -25.06 9.08 -10.75
C ASN A 291 -23.79 8.92 -11.61
N ILE A 292 -22.87 9.89 -11.57
CA ILE A 292 -21.56 9.78 -12.24
C ILE A 292 -20.69 8.77 -11.51
N THR A 293 -20.65 8.80 -10.18
CA THR A 293 -19.92 7.81 -9.36
C THR A 293 -20.39 6.40 -9.69
N ASP A 294 -21.70 6.15 -9.69
CA ASP A 294 -22.28 4.86 -10.09
C ASP A 294 -21.87 4.43 -11.50
N TYR A 295 -21.91 5.38 -12.44
CA TYR A 295 -21.59 5.11 -13.83
C TYR A 295 -20.09 4.80 -14.03
N MET A 296 -19.21 5.55 -13.37
CA MET A 296 -17.76 5.31 -13.34
C MET A 296 -17.43 3.95 -12.76
N LEU A 297 -18.02 3.57 -11.61
CA LEU A 297 -17.74 2.28 -10.96
C LEU A 297 -18.26 1.08 -11.78
N LYS A 298 -19.40 1.24 -12.49
CA LYS A 298 -19.98 0.17 -13.32
C LYS A 298 -19.31 0.03 -14.69
N THR A 299 -18.88 1.14 -15.30
CA THR A 299 -18.16 1.11 -16.59
C THR A 299 -16.66 0.88 -16.42
N HIS A 300 -16.12 1.20 -15.24
CA HIS A 300 -14.75 0.95 -14.81
C HIS A 300 -13.69 1.37 -15.86
N PRO A 301 -13.61 2.66 -16.23
CA PRO A 301 -12.57 3.14 -17.15
C PRO A 301 -11.19 3.29 -16.47
N PHE A 302 -11.14 3.29 -15.14
CA PHE A 302 -9.94 3.36 -14.32
C PHE A 302 -9.27 1.99 -14.12
N ASP A 303 -8.09 1.95 -13.49
CA ASP A 303 -7.43 0.70 -13.11
C ASP A 303 -7.67 0.33 -11.64
N ALA A 304 -7.82 1.32 -10.75
CA ALA A 304 -8.14 1.12 -9.34
C ALA A 304 -9.06 2.21 -8.79
N PHE A 305 -9.86 1.87 -7.78
CA PHE A 305 -10.67 2.82 -7.01
C PHE A 305 -9.97 3.16 -5.69
N GLU A 306 -9.84 4.46 -5.39
CA GLU A 306 -9.42 4.93 -4.07
C GLU A 306 -10.58 4.73 -3.09
N VAL A 307 -10.62 3.54 -2.47
CA VAL A 307 -11.71 3.18 -1.56
C VAL A 307 -11.56 3.85 -0.19
N LEU A 308 -10.33 4.22 0.18
CA LEU A 308 -10.02 5.06 1.34
C LEU A 308 -9.18 6.25 0.87
N GLY A 309 -9.69 7.46 1.04
CA GLY A 309 -9.01 8.73 0.76
C GLY A 309 -8.60 9.47 2.04
N GLY A 310 -8.23 10.73 1.88
CA GLY A 310 -7.46 11.49 2.87
C GLY A 310 -8.19 12.18 4.01
N GLU A 311 -9.51 12.08 4.08
CA GLU A 311 -10.27 12.76 5.14
C GLU A 311 -10.60 11.84 6.32
N ASN A 312 -10.72 12.46 7.49
CA ASN A 312 -10.97 11.75 8.75
C ASN A 312 -12.45 11.69 9.17
N TYR A 313 -13.36 12.36 8.44
CA TYR A 313 -14.81 12.25 8.69
C TYR A 313 -15.40 11.01 8.01
N TYR A 314 -16.48 10.48 8.59
CA TYR A 314 -17.03 9.18 8.22
C TYR A 314 -17.55 9.14 6.78
N GLU A 315 -18.18 10.21 6.32
CA GLU A 315 -18.85 10.26 5.01
C GLU A 315 -17.86 10.05 3.85
N HIS A 316 -16.61 10.50 3.96
CA HIS A 316 -15.60 10.28 2.92
C HIS A 316 -15.32 8.78 2.77
N ASN A 317 -14.69 8.17 3.78
CA ASN A 317 -14.18 6.79 3.68
C ASN A 317 -15.27 5.74 3.91
N GLY A 318 -16.25 6.04 4.76
CA GLY A 318 -17.38 5.18 5.05
C GLY A 318 -18.29 4.98 3.84
N PHE A 319 -18.64 6.05 3.11
CA PHE A 319 -19.50 5.91 1.93
C PHE A 319 -18.77 5.22 0.78
N GLN A 320 -17.49 5.53 0.54
CA GLN A 320 -16.66 4.82 -0.45
C GLN A 320 -16.61 3.32 -0.17
N THR A 321 -16.39 2.93 1.09
CA THR A 321 -16.36 1.53 1.50
C THR A 321 -17.70 0.83 1.29
N HIS A 322 -18.81 1.45 1.69
CA HIS A 322 -20.15 0.87 1.47
C HIS A 322 -20.46 0.76 -0.02
N LYS A 323 -20.12 1.78 -0.80
CA LYS A 323 -20.33 1.81 -2.24
C LYS A 323 -19.55 0.72 -2.95
N TYR A 324 -18.29 0.51 -2.56
CA TYR A 324 -17.45 -0.58 -3.08
C TYR A 324 -18.13 -1.95 -2.90
N TYR A 325 -18.55 -2.28 -1.68
CA TYR A 325 -19.19 -3.57 -1.43
C TYR A 325 -20.59 -3.70 -2.06
N GLU A 326 -21.35 -2.62 -2.14
CA GLU A 326 -22.64 -2.59 -2.86
C GLU A 326 -22.46 -2.91 -4.35
N ILE A 327 -21.52 -2.24 -5.02
CA ILE A 327 -21.21 -2.43 -6.44
C ILE A 327 -20.62 -3.83 -6.68
N LYS A 328 -19.78 -4.32 -5.77
CA LYS A 328 -19.26 -5.69 -5.78
C LYS A 328 -20.36 -6.75 -5.67
N ALA A 329 -21.35 -6.54 -4.81
CA ALA A 329 -22.50 -7.42 -4.69
C ALA A 329 -23.39 -7.43 -5.95
N GLN A 330 -23.35 -6.38 -6.77
CA GLN A 330 -24.03 -6.31 -8.07
C GLN A 330 -23.24 -7.02 -9.19
N GLY A 331 -22.05 -7.56 -8.91
CA GLY A 331 -21.24 -8.31 -9.87
C GLY A 331 -20.14 -7.50 -10.57
N TYR A 332 -19.93 -6.24 -10.19
CA TYR A 332 -18.84 -5.40 -10.71
C TYR A 332 -17.66 -5.45 -9.75
N ASN A 333 -16.48 -5.83 -10.22
CA ASN A 333 -15.29 -5.91 -9.38
C ASN A 333 -14.15 -5.10 -10.01
N PHE A 334 -13.37 -4.45 -9.17
CA PHE A 334 -12.23 -3.64 -9.57
C PHE A 334 -11.17 -3.59 -8.45
N PRO A 335 -9.89 -3.41 -8.80
CA PRO A 335 -8.84 -3.18 -7.83
C PRO A 335 -9.11 -1.96 -6.95
N ILE A 336 -8.56 -1.99 -5.74
CA ILE A 336 -8.72 -0.91 -4.76
C ILE A 336 -7.38 -0.49 -4.19
N VAL A 337 -7.33 0.76 -3.77
CA VAL A 337 -6.21 1.37 -3.05
C VAL A 337 -6.75 2.24 -1.91
N GLY A 338 -5.92 2.46 -0.90
CA GLY A 338 -6.10 3.49 0.13
C GLY A 338 -4.93 4.47 0.09
N SER A 339 -5.20 5.76 0.19
CA SER A 339 -4.17 6.81 0.10
C SER A 339 -4.52 8.01 0.96
N THR A 340 -3.49 8.75 1.40
CA THR A 340 -3.68 9.76 2.45
C THR A 340 -4.18 11.10 1.94
N ASP A 341 -4.05 11.37 0.64
CA ASP A 341 -4.27 12.71 0.05
C ASP A 341 -3.65 13.81 0.94
N SER A 342 -2.45 13.52 1.46
CA SER A 342 -1.88 14.30 2.55
C SER A 342 -1.20 15.55 2.01
N HIS A 343 -1.57 16.68 2.60
CA HIS A 343 -0.99 17.98 2.29
C HIS A 343 0.12 18.38 3.29
N SER A 344 0.43 17.50 4.25
CA SER A 344 1.52 17.71 5.21
C SER A 344 1.93 16.40 5.85
N SER A 345 3.23 16.12 5.83
CA SER A 345 3.87 14.98 6.50
C SER A 345 4.29 15.29 7.95
N ILE A 346 3.97 16.50 8.46
CA ILE A 346 4.33 16.96 9.81
C ILE A 346 3.08 17.50 10.51
N ASN A 347 2.82 17.02 11.73
CA ASN A 347 1.74 17.51 12.61
C ASN A 347 0.40 17.67 11.89
N ASN A 348 0.03 16.68 11.09
CA ASN A 348 -1.19 16.64 10.32
C ASN A 348 -1.97 15.40 10.71
N GLU A 349 -3.23 15.61 11.12
CA GLU A 349 -4.14 14.54 11.53
C GLU A 349 -4.46 13.59 10.36
N ASN A 350 -4.34 14.08 9.11
CA ASN A 350 -4.59 13.33 7.90
C ASN A 350 -3.35 12.63 7.31
N ALA A 351 -2.14 12.85 7.86
CA ALA A 351 -0.91 12.37 7.22
C ALA A 351 -0.79 10.84 7.09
N TYR A 352 -1.57 10.09 7.87
CA TYR A 352 -1.50 8.63 7.97
C TYR A 352 -2.89 7.99 8.10
N VAL A 353 -3.94 8.64 7.57
CA VAL A 353 -5.32 8.15 7.71
C VAL A 353 -5.64 6.93 6.87
N ALA A 354 -4.90 6.71 5.78
CA ALA A 354 -5.07 5.55 4.92
C ALA A 354 -3.73 5.12 4.31
N SER A 355 -3.64 3.85 3.91
CA SER A 355 -2.53 3.34 3.11
C SER A 355 -2.96 2.11 2.32
N THR A 356 -2.11 1.63 1.42
CA THR A 356 -2.33 0.39 0.67
C THR A 356 -1.27 -0.63 1.03
N MET A 357 -1.68 -1.84 1.42
CA MET A 357 -0.77 -2.99 1.41
C MET A 357 -0.92 -3.74 0.10
N VAL A 358 0.18 -3.88 -0.64
CA VAL A 358 0.27 -4.59 -1.92
C VAL A 358 1.10 -5.86 -1.74
N PHE A 359 0.60 -7.00 -2.21
CA PHE A 359 1.34 -8.26 -2.22
C PHE A 359 2.03 -8.43 -3.57
N SER A 360 3.30 -8.02 -3.64
CA SER A 360 4.06 -7.88 -4.89
C SER A 360 5.30 -8.77 -4.91
N PRO A 361 5.70 -9.33 -6.07
CA PRO A 361 6.93 -10.13 -6.16
C PRO A 361 8.20 -9.29 -5.97
N ALA A 362 8.12 -7.97 -6.20
CA ALA A 362 9.22 -7.05 -6.02
C ALA A 362 8.73 -5.66 -5.58
N ASN A 363 9.58 -4.90 -4.89
CA ASN A 363 9.35 -3.49 -4.60
C ASN A 363 9.78 -2.62 -5.79
N GLU A 364 9.11 -2.82 -6.93
CA GLU A 364 9.40 -2.15 -8.20
C GLU A 364 8.11 -1.61 -8.80
N ARG A 365 8.17 -0.44 -9.45
CA ARG A 365 7.03 0.27 -10.08
C ARG A 365 6.10 -0.68 -10.85
N GLU A 366 6.63 -1.44 -11.80
CA GLU A 366 5.83 -2.32 -12.66
C GLU A 366 5.24 -3.50 -11.88
N ALA A 367 5.99 -4.07 -10.95
CA ALA A 367 5.51 -5.18 -10.12
C ALA A 367 4.35 -4.76 -9.20
N ILE A 368 4.43 -3.57 -8.61
CA ILE A 368 3.40 -3.00 -7.74
C ILE A 368 2.13 -2.70 -8.56
N ILE A 369 2.25 -1.98 -9.68
CA ILE A 369 1.12 -1.66 -10.56
C ILE A 369 0.42 -2.95 -11.01
N ASN A 370 1.19 -3.94 -11.49
CA ASN A 370 0.64 -5.21 -11.92
C ASN A 370 -0.03 -5.98 -10.77
N SER A 371 0.52 -5.94 -9.55
CA SER A 371 -0.07 -6.63 -8.40
C SER A 371 -1.41 -6.00 -8.00
N ILE A 372 -1.52 -4.67 -8.00
CA ILE A 372 -2.79 -3.97 -7.78
C ILE A 372 -3.80 -4.36 -8.87
N LYS A 373 -3.44 -4.24 -10.15
CA LYS A 373 -4.34 -4.60 -11.28
C LYS A 373 -4.82 -6.06 -11.23
N ASN A 374 -4.05 -6.95 -10.59
CA ASN A 374 -4.38 -8.36 -10.39
C ASN A 374 -5.01 -8.65 -9.01
N TYR A 375 -5.60 -7.65 -8.35
CA TYR A 375 -6.35 -7.80 -7.10
C TYR A 375 -5.52 -8.24 -5.89
N TYR A 376 -4.20 -8.01 -5.89
CA TYR A 376 -3.30 -8.30 -4.78
C TYR A 376 -3.05 -7.05 -3.91
N SER A 377 -4.11 -6.32 -3.56
CA SER A 377 -4.03 -5.15 -2.68
C SER A 377 -5.16 -5.12 -1.66
N ILE A 378 -4.90 -4.46 -0.53
CA ILE A 378 -5.90 -4.15 0.49
C ILE A 378 -5.68 -2.72 1.00
N ALA A 379 -6.76 -1.98 1.19
CA ALA A 379 -6.70 -0.64 1.75
C ALA A 379 -6.77 -0.72 3.29
N ILE A 380 -5.92 0.06 3.96
CA ILE A 380 -5.80 0.13 5.42
C ILE A 380 -6.36 1.48 5.87
N ASP A 381 -7.35 1.46 6.75
CA ASP A 381 -7.88 2.64 7.47
C ASP A 381 -7.11 2.80 8.78
N GLY A 382 -6.36 3.90 8.87
CA GLY A 382 -5.54 4.30 10.01
C GLY A 382 -6.16 5.38 10.89
N ILE A 383 -7.43 5.78 10.66
CA ILE A 383 -8.10 6.86 11.42
C ILE A 383 -8.33 6.43 12.88
N SER A 384 -8.71 5.18 13.09
CA SER A 384 -9.01 4.64 14.42
C SER A 384 -7.79 3.96 15.06
N THR A 385 -7.76 3.90 16.40
CA THR A 385 -6.71 3.18 17.14
C THR A 385 -6.58 1.72 16.69
N GLU A 386 -7.70 1.08 16.39
CA GLU A 386 -7.73 -0.22 15.72
C GLU A 386 -7.80 0.03 14.20
N PHE A 387 -6.86 -0.56 13.46
CA PHE A 387 -6.89 -0.50 12.01
C PHE A 387 -8.12 -1.22 11.47
N ARG A 388 -8.71 -0.69 10.39
CA ARG A 388 -9.70 -1.42 9.59
C ARG A 388 -9.14 -1.72 8.22
N LEU A 389 -9.62 -2.80 7.62
CA LEU A 389 -9.14 -3.28 6.33
C LEU A 389 -10.32 -3.35 5.35
N VAL A 390 -10.12 -2.81 4.15
CA VAL A 390 -11.11 -2.85 3.06
C VAL A 390 -10.53 -3.62 1.89
N GLY A 391 -11.20 -4.70 1.48
CA GLY A 391 -10.78 -5.58 0.39
C GLY A 391 -11.27 -7.01 0.57
N ASP A 392 -10.64 -7.96 -0.13
CA ASP A 392 -11.02 -9.37 -0.03
C ASP A 392 -10.67 -9.97 1.34
N PHE A 393 -11.62 -10.73 1.90
CA PHE A 393 -11.50 -11.30 3.26
C PHE A 393 -10.24 -12.16 3.45
N ARG A 394 -9.85 -12.91 2.41
CA ARG A 394 -8.62 -13.72 2.41
C ARG A 394 -7.38 -12.85 2.65
N LEU A 395 -7.24 -11.76 1.88
CA LEU A 395 -6.14 -10.80 2.04
C LEU A 395 -6.23 -10.06 3.38
N ALA A 396 -7.43 -9.74 3.86
CA ALA A 396 -7.64 -9.07 5.14
C ALA A 396 -7.14 -9.88 6.34
N ARG A 397 -7.35 -11.20 6.32
CA ARG A 397 -6.81 -12.10 7.34
C ARG A 397 -5.29 -12.09 7.34
N TYR A 398 -4.68 -12.16 6.15
CA TYR A 398 -3.24 -12.19 6.04
C TYR A 398 -2.60 -10.85 6.42
N ALA A 399 -3.17 -9.74 5.94
CA ALA A 399 -2.76 -8.39 6.30
C ALA A 399 -2.87 -8.13 7.81
N THR A 400 -3.92 -8.62 8.48
CA THR A 400 -4.05 -8.54 9.95
C THR A 400 -2.86 -9.16 10.66
N PHE A 401 -2.47 -10.39 10.27
CA PHE A 401 -1.28 -11.04 10.82
C PHE A 401 -0.02 -10.21 10.57
N LEU A 402 0.17 -9.71 9.34
CA LEU A 402 1.36 -8.92 9.00
C LEU A 402 1.44 -7.61 9.80
N LEU A 403 0.35 -6.88 9.95
CA LEU A 403 0.29 -5.64 10.73
C LEU A 403 0.57 -5.86 12.22
N GLN A 404 0.31 -7.06 12.73
CA GLN A 404 0.53 -7.39 14.15
C GLN A 404 1.90 -8.02 14.42
N ASP A 405 2.37 -8.89 13.52
CA ASP A 405 3.50 -9.79 13.75
C ASP A 405 4.72 -9.55 12.84
N TYR A 406 4.60 -8.73 11.79
CA TYR A 406 5.71 -8.40 10.86
C TYR A 406 6.02 -6.90 10.81
N PHE A 407 5.05 -6.06 10.41
CA PHE A 407 5.26 -4.63 10.16
C PHE A 407 5.80 -3.85 11.35
N PRO A 408 5.42 -4.12 12.61
CA PRO A 408 6.02 -3.41 13.73
C PRO A 408 7.56 -3.53 13.79
N LEU A 409 8.13 -4.66 13.37
CA LEU A 409 9.60 -4.88 13.33
C LEU A 409 10.23 -4.27 12.08
N HIS A 410 9.47 -4.19 10.99
CA HIS A 410 9.84 -3.56 9.74
C HIS A 410 9.93 -2.04 9.91
N ASP A 411 8.92 -1.45 10.55
CA ASP A 411 8.78 -0.01 10.69
C ASP A 411 9.91 0.60 11.53
N ASP A 412 10.46 -0.14 12.50
CA ASP A 412 11.65 0.26 13.26
C ASP A 412 12.88 0.44 12.33
N LEU A 413 13.06 -0.44 11.33
CA LEU A 413 14.15 -0.34 10.35
C LEU A 413 13.93 0.84 9.40
N CYS A 414 12.68 1.03 8.97
CA CYS A 414 12.27 2.10 8.08
C CYS A 414 12.38 3.47 8.75
N TYR A 415 12.09 3.54 10.06
CA TYR A 415 12.24 4.74 10.88
C TYR A 415 13.68 5.29 10.83
N GLU A 416 14.66 4.41 10.98
CA GLU A 416 16.08 4.78 10.92
C GLU A 416 16.51 5.19 9.51
N GLU A 417 16.06 4.48 8.48
CA GLU A 417 16.35 4.83 7.09
C GLU A 417 15.73 6.17 6.71
N GLY A 418 14.46 6.42 7.04
CA GLY A 418 13.78 7.69 6.80
C GLY A 418 14.44 8.87 7.54
N ARG A 419 14.98 8.65 8.74
CA ARG A 419 15.81 9.67 9.43
C ARG A 419 17.08 10.00 8.65
N ALA A 420 17.81 8.97 8.21
CA ALA A 420 19.03 9.18 7.42
C ALA A 420 18.73 9.81 6.05
N MET A 421 17.61 9.46 5.41
CA MET A 421 17.13 10.09 4.18
C MET A 421 16.84 11.57 4.36
N LYS A 422 16.28 11.97 5.50
CA LYS A 422 16.02 13.37 5.82
C LYS A 422 17.32 14.14 6.02
N ASP A 423 18.24 13.57 6.79
CA ASP A 423 19.57 14.15 7.03
C ASP A 423 20.34 14.33 5.71
N TYR A 424 20.24 13.35 4.81
CA TYR A 424 20.80 13.42 3.46
C TYR A 424 20.19 14.56 2.64
N ALA A 425 18.86 14.65 2.57
CA ALA A 425 18.17 15.73 1.87
C ALA A 425 18.47 17.13 2.43
N CYS A 426 18.80 17.23 3.73
CA CYS A 426 19.21 18.47 4.38
C CYS A 426 20.73 18.76 4.30
N GLY A 427 21.52 17.90 3.64
CA GLY A 427 22.97 18.10 3.49
C GLY A 427 23.78 17.90 4.77
N VAL A 428 23.32 17.05 5.70
CA VAL A 428 24.04 16.71 6.92
C VAL A 428 25.26 15.85 6.58
N GLU A 429 26.43 16.22 7.08
CA GLU A 429 27.68 15.46 6.93
C GLU A 429 27.54 14.04 7.53
N GLY A 430 27.95 13.01 6.78
CA GLY A 430 27.85 11.61 7.22
C GLY A 430 26.53 10.91 6.89
N ALA A 431 25.52 11.61 6.35
CA ALA A 431 24.21 11.02 6.08
C ALA A 431 24.24 9.97 4.96
N LYS A 432 25.06 10.18 3.93
CA LYS A 432 25.23 9.21 2.83
C LYS A 432 25.87 7.92 3.35
N GLU A 433 26.94 8.04 4.13
CA GLU A 433 27.65 6.92 4.74
C GLU A 433 26.73 6.15 5.69
N THR A 434 25.83 6.86 6.37
CA THR A 434 24.79 6.24 7.21
C THR A 434 23.83 5.40 6.37
N LEU A 435 23.30 5.93 5.26
CA LEU A 435 22.44 5.18 4.33
C LEU A 435 23.15 3.94 3.78
N GLU A 436 24.40 4.08 3.35
CA GLU A 436 25.23 2.96 2.88
C GLU A 436 25.43 1.89 3.96
N PHE A 437 25.65 2.29 5.21
CA PHE A 437 25.85 1.37 6.33
C PHE A 437 24.59 0.57 6.70
N ILE A 438 23.41 1.20 6.63
CA ILE A 438 22.14 0.57 7.00
C ILE A 438 21.41 -0.12 5.85
N SER A 439 21.93 -0.01 4.63
CA SER A 439 21.29 -0.57 3.43
C SER A 439 21.17 -2.10 3.49
N GLY A 440 20.03 -2.61 3.03
CA GLY A 440 19.75 -4.04 2.92
C GLY A 440 19.16 -4.66 4.18
N ARG A 441 18.97 -3.92 5.27
CA ARG A 441 18.40 -4.45 6.50
C ARG A 441 16.94 -4.86 6.33
N VAL A 442 16.16 -4.13 5.55
CA VAL A 442 14.76 -4.48 5.28
C VAL A 442 14.69 -5.72 4.39
N ARG A 443 15.50 -5.79 3.33
CA ARG A 443 15.63 -7.00 2.51
C ARG A 443 16.06 -8.21 3.33
N ASN A 444 17.08 -8.08 4.18
CA ASN A 444 17.56 -9.18 5.03
C ASN A 444 16.48 -9.64 6.02
N GLN A 445 15.70 -8.72 6.59
CA GLN A 445 14.57 -9.05 7.45
C GLN A 445 13.49 -9.82 6.67
N ARG A 446 13.15 -9.36 5.46
CA ARG A 446 12.19 -10.02 4.58
C ARG A 446 12.64 -11.43 4.20
N GLU A 447 13.88 -11.60 3.75
CA GLU A 447 14.45 -12.91 3.41
C GLU A 447 14.48 -13.88 4.60
N LYS A 448 14.66 -13.36 5.81
CA LYS A 448 14.60 -14.15 7.04
C LYS A 448 13.18 -14.62 7.39
N TYR A 449 12.18 -13.74 7.22
CA TYR A 449 10.82 -14.00 7.69
C TYR A 449 9.91 -14.69 6.66
N PHE A 450 10.26 -14.67 5.38
CA PHE A 450 9.47 -15.27 4.31
C PHE A 450 10.26 -16.42 3.66
N ALA A 451 9.78 -17.65 3.85
CA ALA A 451 10.44 -18.86 3.34
C ALA A 451 9.72 -19.40 2.10
N PHE A 452 9.94 -18.79 0.95
CA PHE A 452 9.49 -19.28 -0.35
C PHE A 452 10.52 -19.04 -1.45
#